data_AF-A0A9P6H2B0-F1
#
_entry.id   AF-A0A9P6H2B0-F1
#
_cell.length_a   1.000
_cell.length_b   1.000
_cell.length_c   1.000
_cell.angle_alpha   90.00
_cell.angle_beta   90.00
_cell.angle_gamma   90.00
#
_symmetry.space_group_name_H-M   'P 1'
#
loop_
_entity.id
_entity.type
_entity.pdbx_description
1 polymer ?
#
loop_
_entity_poly.entity_id
_entity_poly.type
_entity_poly.pdbx_seq_one_letter_code
_entity_poly.pdbx_strand_id
1 'polypeptide(L)'
;MSREVAHGLSISDLLSVLNEKLGLECSKLRDLSLPPTFSASSLASEIDSLEATAQDVLRVIPSLRNLLRPVNRMPPEILSHVARYLIDDLSVDPISIVPLTHVCRYWRESVISTPSNWTLISSKNEDMTAACLQRAKAAPLEITLEMPLYPSFTDIFALHFQTTRTLVVDFLSMIEEITNLFPNFPQSMPTLRSLELVRKGGVDWDQSIDPFQSFVPALERLRLSGVPLYPSLLGLETLTEFTIRDLQFNLHLDTLLGFMEGNHSLERATLDLYFTD
;
A
#
# COMPACT_ATOMS: atom_id res chain seq x y z
N MET A 1 2.62 -16.39 19.33
CA MET A 1 4.01 -16.63 19.77
C MET A 1 4.82 -15.41 19.40
N SER A 2 5.29 -14.67 20.40
CA SER A 2 6.00 -13.40 20.25
C SER A 2 7.43 -13.60 19.73
N ARG A 3 7.94 -12.59 19.01
CA ARG A 3 9.14 -12.52 18.16
C ARG A 3 10.47 -13.03 18.75
N GLU A 4 10.59 -13.29 20.05
CA GLU A 4 11.83 -13.79 20.66
C GLU A 4 12.02 -15.31 20.53
N VAL A 5 10.95 -16.08 20.26
CA VAL A 5 11.06 -17.54 20.17
C VAL A 5 11.59 -18.01 18.80
N ALA A 6 11.46 -17.20 17.74
CA ALA A 6 11.81 -17.62 16.39
C ALA A 6 13.33 -17.66 16.11
N HIS A 7 14.12 -16.81 16.78
CA HIS A 7 15.59 -16.84 16.69
C HIS A 7 16.23 -17.95 17.55
N GLY A 8 15.43 -18.58 18.41
CA GLY A 8 15.88 -19.59 19.36
C GLY A 8 15.28 -20.98 19.16
N LEU A 9 14.43 -21.21 18.13
CA LEU A 9 13.88 -22.53 17.83
C LEU A 9 15.00 -23.47 17.37
N SER A 10 15.67 -24.05 18.35
CA SER A 10 16.66 -25.10 18.20
C SER A 10 15.98 -26.32 17.61
N ILE A 11 16.75 -27.19 16.95
CA ILE A 11 16.28 -28.52 16.58
C ILE A 11 15.69 -29.24 17.82
N SER A 12 16.18 -28.94 19.03
CA SER A 12 15.61 -29.44 20.29
C SER A 12 14.18 -29.01 20.55
N ASP A 13 13.80 -27.79 20.18
CA ASP A 13 12.48 -27.25 20.47
C ASP A 13 11.44 -27.81 19.50
N LEU A 14 11.83 -27.93 18.23
CA LEU A 14 11.06 -28.64 17.21
C LEU A 14 10.89 -30.12 17.56
N LEU A 15 11.97 -30.76 18.01
CA LEU A 15 11.92 -32.12 18.53
C LEU A 15 11.07 -32.21 19.79
N SER A 16 11.04 -31.20 20.67
CA SER A 16 10.22 -31.19 21.87
C SER A 16 8.73 -31.14 21.53
N VAL A 17 8.32 -30.29 20.58
CA VAL A 17 6.92 -30.17 20.13
C VAL A 17 6.48 -31.44 19.40
N LEU A 18 7.37 -31.99 18.56
CA LEU A 18 7.14 -33.28 17.91
C LEU A 18 7.07 -34.42 18.94
N ASN A 19 7.96 -34.47 19.94
CA ASN A 19 7.93 -35.48 21.00
C ASN A 19 6.76 -35.30 21.96
N GLU A 20 6.32 -34.09 22.24
CA GLU A 20 5.16 -33.84 23.10
C GLU A 20 3.90 -34.38 22.40
N LYS A 21 3.70 -34.03 21.12
CA LYS A 21 2.54 -34.49 20.35
C LYS A 21 2.60 -35.97 19.96
N LEU A 22 3.75 -36.46 19.50
CA LEU A 22 3.91 -37.87 19.11
C LEU A 22 4.13 -38.78 20.32
N GLY A 23 4.78 -38.30 21.38
CA GLY A 23 5.09 -39.09 22.56
C GLY A 23 3.87 -39.40 23.40
N LEU A 24 2.95 -38.44 23.59
CA LEU A 24 1.68 -38.67 24.29
C LEU A 24 0.82 -39.75 23.61
N GLU A 25 0.85 -39.76 22.28
CA GLU A 25 0.08 -40.69 21.45
C GLU A 25 0.78 -42.04 21.30
N CYS A 26 2.11 -42.07 21.21
CA CYS A 26 2.88 -43.31 21.27
C CYS A 26 2.77 -44.00 22.64
N SER A 27 2.62 -43.26 23.75
CA SER A 27 2.33 -43.86 25.05
C SER A 27 0.92 -44.45 25.11
N LYS A 28 -0.11 -43.77 24.56
CA LYS A 28 -1.47 -44.31 24.46
C LYS A 28 -1.53 -45.60 23.63
N LEU A 29 -0.75 -45.67 22.54
CA LEU A 29 -0.59 -46.88 21.73
C LEU A 29 0.17 -48.00 22.43
N ARG A 30 1.06 -47.67 23.38
CA ARG A 30 1.84 -48.65 24.14
C ARG A 30 1.04 -49.20 25.33
N ASP A 31 0.14 -48.39 25.88
CA ASP A 31 -0.82 -48.74 26.94
C ASP A 31 -2.13 -49.36 26.40
N LEU A 32 -2.29 -49.43 25.07
CA LEU A 32 -3.24 -50.29 24.38
C LEU A 32 -2.86 -51.77 24.60
N SER A 33 -2.97 -52.23 25.84
CA SER A 33 -2.95 -53.65 26.17
C SER A 33 -4.24 -54.25 25.63
N LEU A 34 -4.18 -54.93 24.47
CA LEU A 34 -5.30 -55.71 23.91
C LEU A 34 -5.88 -56.67 24.96
N PRO A 35 -7.04 -56.37 25.58
CA PRO A 35 -7.79 -57.35 26.36
C PRO A 35 -8.55 -58.26 25.36
N PRO A 36 -8.93 -59.48 25.73
CA PRO A 36 -9.47 -60.47 24.79
C PRO A 36 -10.80 -60.10 24.10
N THR A 37 -11.45 -58.99 24.48
CA THR A 37 -12.81 -58.64 24.04
C THR A 37 -12.95 -57.15 23.75
N PHE A 38 -12.35 -56.67 22.66
CA PHE A 38 -12.76 -55.40 22.06
C PHE A 38 -14.01 -55.64 21.19
N SER A 39 -15.04 -54.79 21.33
CA SER A 39 -16.10 -54.74 20.31
C SER A 39 -15.51 -54.11 19.04
N ALA A 40 -15.90 -54.59 17.87
CA ALA A 40 -15.42 -54.08 16.58
C ALA A 40 -15.62 -52.55 16.43
N SER A 41 -16.65 -51.99 17.09
CA SER A 41 -16.93 -50.56 17.13
C SER A 41 -15.89 -49.74 17.92
N SER A 42 -15.35 -50.29 19.03
CA SER A 42 -14.38 -49.58 19.85
C SER A 42 -13.01 -49.54 19.16
N LEU A 43 -12.59 -50.67 18.56
CA LEU A 43 -11.34 -50.73 17.80
C LEU A 43 -11.38 -49.82 16.56
N ALA A 44 -12.52 -49.73 15.87
CA ALA A 44 -12.70 -48.80 14.75
C ALA A 44 -12.55 -47.34 15.21
N SER A 45 -13.16 -46.96 16.34
CA SER A 45 -13.03 -45.61 16.90
C SER A 45 -11.58 -45.26 17.29
N GLU A 46 -10.80 -46.23 17.78
CA GLU A 46 -9.38 -46.02 18.08
C GLU A 46 -8.54 -45.83 16.82
N ILE A 47 -8.83 -46.59 15.76
CA ILE A 47 -8.17 -46.44 14.45
C ILE A 47 -8.49 -45.06 13.85
N ASP A 48 -9.75 -44.63 13.89
CA ASP A 48 -10.17 -43.30 13.40
C ASP A 48 -9.46 -42.17 14.17
N SER A 49 -9.33 -42.32 15.49
CA SER A 49 -8.60 -41.37 16.34
C SER A 49 -7.11 -41.31 15.99
N LEU A 50 -6.51 -42.45 15.68
CA LEU A 50 -5.11 -42.54 15.29
C LEU A 50 -4.87 -41.92 13.89
N GLU A 51 -5.77 -42.18 12.93
CA GLU A 51 -5.71 -41.56 11.61
C GLU A 51 -5.83 -40.03 11.67
N ALA A 52 -6.78 -39.52 12.46
CA ALA A 52 -6.95 -38.08 12.67
C ALA A 52 -5.68 -37.43 13.23
N THR A 53 -5.06 -38.08 14.22
CA THR A 53 -3.80 -37.64 14.84
C THR A 53 -2.65 -37.65 13.84
N ALA A 54 -2.50 -38.72 13.05
CA ALA A 54 -1.47 -38.81 12.03
C ALA A 54 -1.63 -37.70 10.97
N GLN A 55 -2.87 -37.40 10.57
CA GLN A 55 -3.15 -36.29 9.66
C GLN A 55 -2.82 -34.93 10.25
N ASP A 56 -3.05 -34.72 11.54
CA ASP A 56 -2.66 -33.48 12.22
C ASP A 56 -1.13 -33.31 12.29
N VAL A 57 -0.38 -34.38 12.54
CA VAL A 57 1.09 -34.34 12.47
C VAL A 57 1.56 -34.02 11.05
N LEU A 58 0.99 -34.70 10.05
CA LEU A 58 1.33 -34.48 8.64
C LEU A 58 1.02 -33.04 8.19
N ARG A 59 -0.02 -32.39 8.74
CA ARG A 59 -0.33 -30.96 8.48
C ARG A 59 0.73 -29.99 9.01
N VAL A 60 1.49 -30.37 10.04
CA VAL A 60 2.52 -29.52 10.65
C VAL A 60 3.84 -29.57 9.86
N ILE A 61 4.16 -30.71 9.22
CA ILE A 61 5.42 -30.92 8.49
C ILE A 61 5.69 -29.84 7.42
N PRO A 62 4.73 -29.43 6.55
CA PRO A 62 4.94 -28.34 5.59
C PRO A 62 5.30 -27.02 6.26
N SER A 63 4.70 -26.70 7.41
CA SER A 63 4.99 -25.48 8.17
C SER A 63 6.43 -25.50 8.70
N LEU A 64 6.90 -26.65 9.21
CA LEU A 64 8.28 -26.82 9.66
C LEU A 64 9.28 -26.73 8.51
N ARG A 65 8.98 -27.39 7.38
CA ARG A 65 9.81 -27.29 6.17
C ARG A 65 9.89 -25.86 5.66
N ASN A 66 8.80 -25.10 5.75
CA ASN A 66 8.79 -23.69 5.37
C ASN A 66 9.66 -22.85 6.30
N LEU A 67 9.66 -23.08 7.62
CA LEU A 67 10.56 -22.39 8.57
C LEU A 67 12.06 -22.64 8.27
N LEU A 68 12.39 -23.78 7.66
CA LEU A 68 13.76 -24.10 7.27
C LEU A 68 14.19 -23.43 5.96
N ARG A 69 13.27 -22.90 5.16
CA ARG A 69 13.64 -22.21 3.91
C ARG A 69 14.20 -20.82 4.21
N PRO A 70 15.35 -20.43 3.61
CA PRO A 70 15.95 -19.11 3.82
C PRO A 70 14.98 -17.94 3.59
N VAL A 71 14.12 -18.05 2.58
CA VAL A 71 13.11 -17.04 2.22
C VAL A 71 12.08 -16.75 3.32
N ASN A 72 11.86 -17.71 4.23
CA ASN A 72 10.93 -17.56 5.35
C ASN A 72 11.62 -17.16 6.67
N ARG A 73 12.93 -16.91 6.62
CA ARG A 73 13.72 -16.39 7.75
C ARG A 73 14.10 -14.92 7.58
N MET A 74 13.65 -14.30 6.50
CA MET A 74 13.88 -12.88 6.26
C MET A 74 13.14 -12.07 7.33
N PRO A 75 13.78 -11.08 7.96
CA PRO A 75 13.10 -10.18 8.89
C PRO A 75 11.93 -9.47 8.21
N PRO A 76 10.85 -9.11 8.94
CA PRO A 76 9.71 -8.39 8.37
C PRO A 76 10.08 -7.06 7.70
N GLU A 77 11.20 -6.45 8.11
CA GLU A 77 11.77 -5.24 7.54
C GLU A 77 12.24 -5.47 6.10
N ILE A 78 12.86 -6.63 5.83
CA ILE A 78 13.28 -7.05 4.49
C ILE A 78 12.06 -7.39 3.62
N LEU A 79 11.07 -8.09 4.18
CA LEU A 79 9.82 -8.38 3.45
C LEU A 79 9.09 -7.11 3.05
N SER A 80 9.08 -6.11 3.92
CA SER A 80 8.50 -4.79 3.64
C SER A 80 9.30 -4.00 2.61
N HIS A 81 10.61 -4.19 2.56
CA HIS A 81 11.43 -3.62 1.51
C HIS A 81 11.16 -4.28 0.14
N VAL A 82 11.04 -5.61 0.10
CA VAL A 82 10.64 -6.34 -1.11
C VAL A 82 9.24 -5.91 -1.59
N ALA A 83 8.30 -5.75 -0.66
CA ALA A 83 6.97 -5.24 -0.97
C ALA A 83 7.02 -3.86 -1.66
N ARG A 84 7.77 -2.91 -1.07
CA ARG A 84 7.95 -1.56 -1.63
C ARG A 84 8.71 -1.54 -2.94
N TYR A 85 9.61 -2.50 -3.19
CA TYR A 85 10.28 -2.60 -4.48
C TYR A 85 9.30 -2.99 -5.60
N LEU A 86 8.33 -3.88 -5.34
CA LEU A 86 7.36 -4.34 -6.35
C LEU A 86 6.38 -3.25 -6.80
N ILE A 87 5.64 -2.71 -5.85
CA ILE A 87 5.82 -1.31 -5.48
C ILE A 87 6.19 -0.28 -6.57
N ASP A 88 7.37 0.29 -6.36
CA ASP A 88 7.96 1.40 -7.09
C ASP A 88 8.35 1.05 -8.55
N ASP A 89 8.77 -0.20 -8.82
CA ASP A 89 9.30 -0.60 -10.14
C ASP A 89 8.19 -0.74 -11.21
N LEU A 90 6.94 -0.93 -10.79
CA LEU A 90 5.88 -1.32 -11.71
C LEU A 90 4.93 -0.18 -12.13
N SER A 91 4.88 0.98 -11.47
CA SER A 91 3.77 1.95 -11.63
C SER A 91 2.37 1.28 -11.46
N VAL A 92 2.30 0.17 -10.72
CA VAL A 92 1.11 -0.68 -10.64
C VAL A 92 0.33 -0.43 -9.35
N ASP A 93 -0.99 -0.58 -9.51
CA ASP A 93 -2.01 -0.76 -8.50
C ASP A 93 -1.49 -1.44 -7.20
N PRO A 94 -1.89 -0.94 -6.02
CA PRO A 94 -1.66 -1.57 -4.70
C PRO A 94 -1.92 -3.09 -4.65
N ILE A 95 -2.74 -3.63 -5.55
CA ILE A 95 -2.95 -5.08 -5.75
C ILE A 95 -1.63 -5.87 -5.93
N SER A 96 -0.56 -5.25 -6.42
CA SER A 96 0.74 -5.90 -6.64
C SER A 96 1.36 -6.52 -5.39
N ILE A 97 0.98 -6.06 -4.20
CA ILE A 97 1.47 -6.63 -2.95
C ILE A 97 0.73 -7.91 -2.54
N VAL A 98 -0.47 -8.15 -3.09
CA VAL A 98 -1.33 -9.28 -2.70
C VAL A 98 -0.63 -10.62 -2.90
N PRO A 99 0.06 -10.92 -4.02
CA PRO A 99 0.83 -12.16 -4.18
C PRO A 99 1.82 -12.44 -3.06
N LEU A 100 2.45 -11.41 -2.48
CA LEU A 100 3.36 -11.59 -1.34
C LEU A 100 2.65 -12.16 -0.11
N THR A 101 1.38 -11.80 0.08
CA THR A 101 0.56 -12.32 1.19
C THR A 101 0.16 -13.79 1.00
N HIS A 102 0.40 -14.39 -0.16
CA HIS A 102 0.06 -15.77 -0.49
C HIS A 102 1.27 -16.73 -0.49
N VAL A 103 2.49 -16.25 -0.25
CA VAL A 103 3.71 -17.09 -0.20
C VAL A 103 3.64 -18.10 0.94
N CYS A 104 3.44 -17.61 2.17
CA CYS A 104 3.18 -18.44 3.35
C CYS A 104 2.50 -17.61 4.45
N ARG A 105 2.08 -18.25 5.55
CA ARG A 105 1.45 -17.57 6.69
C ARG A 105 2.35 -16.47 7.27
N TYR A 106 3.65 -16.71 7.37
CA TYR A 106 4.61 -15.74 7.91
C TYR A 106 4.70 -14.48 7.04
N TRP A 107 4.77 -14.63 5.71
CA TRP A 107 4.77 -13.51 4.78
C TRP A 107 3.46 -12.73 4.87
N ARG A 108 2.33 -13.44 4.91
CA ARG A 108 1.01 -12.82 5.09
C ARG A 108 0.94 -11.94 6.32
N GLU A 109 1.31 -12.49 7.48
CA GLU A 109 1.28 -11.77 8.76
C GLU A 109 2.25 -10.59 8.74
N SER A 110 3.47 -10.77 8.22
CA SER A 110 4.49 -9.71 8.18
C SER A 110 4.10 -8.55 7.26
N VAL A 111 3.60 -8.87 6.07
CA VAL A 111 3.21 -7.86 5.07
C VAL A 111 1.96 -7.10 5.52
N ILE A 112 0.92 -7.81 6.02
CA ILE A 112 -0.32 -7.18 6.49
C ILE A 112 -0.09 -6.34 7.75
N SER A 113 0.78 -6.78 8.67
CA SER A 113 1.02 -6.05 9.92
C SER A 113 1.89 -4.81 9.77
N THR A 114 2.50 -4.58 8.61
CA THR A 114 3.40 -3.46 8.36
C THR A 114 2.69 -2.34 7.59
N PRO A 115 2.32 -1.22 8.24
CA PRO A 115 1.44 -0.22 7.62
C PRO A 115 2.03 0.48 6.39
N SER A 116 3.35 0.68 6.36
CA SER A 116 4.07 1.33 5.24
C SER A 116 3.95 0.57 3.90
N ASN A 117 3.46 -0.66 3.92
CA ASN A 117 3.27 -1.47 2.74
C ASN A 117 1.91 -1.24 2.07
N TRP A 118 1.03 -0.46 2.71
CA TRP A 118 -0.36 -0.24 2.29
C TRP A 118 -0.65 1.24 2.03
N THR A 119 0.39 2.07 1.88
CA THR A 119 0.27 3.52 1.74
C THR A 119 -0.06 3.99 0.34
N LEU A 120 0.21 3.18 -0.69
CA LEU A 120 -0.30 3.44 -2.03
C LEU A 120 -1.77 3.08 -2.08
N ILE A 121 -2.61 4.05 -2.45
CA ILE A 121 -4.06 3.90 -2.53
C ILE A 121 -4.52 4.34 -3.93
N SER A 122 -5.31 3.51 -4.60
CA SER A 122 -5.89 3.84 -5.91
C SER A 122 -7.41 3.92 -5.81
N SER A 123 -8.07 4.60 -6.75
CA SER A 123 -9.53 4.63 -6.87
C SER A 123 -10.10 3.59 -7.86
N LYS A 124 -9.41 2.46 -8.04
CA LYS A 124 -9.79 1.42 -9.03
C LYS A 124 -10.70 0.33 -8.47
N ASN A 125 -10.53 -0.01 -7.20
CA ASN A 125 -11.23 -1.12 -6.56
C ASN A 125 -11.56 -0.76 -5.11
N GLU A 126 -12.84 -0.50 -4.84
CA GLU A 126 -13.33 -0.01 -3.54
C GLU A 126 -12.94 -0.93 -2.37
N ASP A 127 -13.10 -2.25 -2.52
CA ASP A 127 -12.76 -3.22 -1.47
C ASP A 127 -11.27 -3.19 -1.15
N MET A 128 -10.41 -3.12 -2.18
CA MET A 128 -8.97 -3.05 -2.01
C MET A 128 -8.56 -1.72 -1.40
N THR A 129 -9.13 -0.61 -1.87
CA THR A 129 -8.91 0.74 -1.33
C THR A 129 -9.24 0.80 0.16
N ALA A 130 -10.42 0.32 0.56
CA ALA A 130 -10.82 0.26 1.96
C ALA A 130 -9.87 -0.61 2.80
N ALA A 131 -9.48 -1.79 2.27
CA ALA A 131 -8.55 -2.67 2.97
C ALA A 131 -7.14 -2.06 3.13
N CYS A 132 -6.64 -1.35 2.11
CA CYS A 132 -5.34 -0.67 2.17
C CYS A 132 -5.37 0.48 3.17
N LEU A 133 -6.40 1.33 3.12
CA LEU A 133 -6.59 2.44 4.04
C LEU A 133 -6.66 1.97 5.50
N GLN A 134 -7.41 0.89 5.77
CA GLN A 134 -7.48 0.29 7.10
C GLN A 134 -6.11 -0.20 7.59
N ARG A 135 -5.27 -0.75 6.69
CA ARG A 135 -3.96 -1.31 7.03
C ARG A 135 -2.86 -0.25 7.13
N ALA A 136 -2.96 0.85 6.40
CA ALA A 136 -2.02 1.96 6.40
C ALA A 136 -2.01 2.73 7.74
N LYS A 137 -3.12 2.70 8.49
CA LYS A 137 -3.26 3.36 9.80
C LYS A 137 -2.92 4.85 9.68
N ALA A 138 -1.92 5.33 10.43
CA ALA A 138 -1.44 6.71 10.42
C ALA A 138 -0.21 6.92 9.52
N ALA A 139 0.15 5.94 8.68
CA ALA A 139 1.27 6.10 7.76
C ALA A 139 0.93 7.15 6.68
N PRO A 140 1.92 7.95 6.21
CA PRO A 140 1.68 8.94 5.17
C PRO A 140 1.20 8.27 3.87
N LEU A 141 0.08 8.74 3.33
CA LEU A 141 -0.56 8.12 2.17
C LEU A 141 -0.11 8.73 0.85
N GLU A 142 -0.16 7.89 -0.17
CA GLU A 142 0.05 8.25 -1.57
C GLU A 142 -1.19 7.81 -2.34
N ILE A 143 -2.03 8.79 -2.69
CA ILE A 143 -3.35 8.54 -3.25
C ILE A 143 -3.35 8.90 -4.73
N THR A 144 -3.77 7.95 -5.57
CA THR A 144 -4.05 8.17 -6.98
C THR A 144 -5.55 8.11 -7.22
N LEU A 145 -6.11 9.23 -7.71
CA LEU A 145 -7.50 9.37 -8.10
C LEU A 145 -7.59 9.37 -9.63
N GLU A 146 -8.27 8.39 -10.20
CA GLU A 146 -8.61 8.37 -11.62
C GLU A 146 -10.00 8.96 -11.83
N MET A 147 -10.08 10.01 -12.65
CA MET A 147 -11.32 10.74 -12.91
C MET A 147 -12.09 10.20 -14.14
N PRO A 148 -13.44 10.20 -14.12
CA PRO A 148 -14.30 10.64 -13.00
C PRO A 148 -14.35 9.61 -11.86
N LEU A 149 -14.37 10.11 -10.62
CA LEU A 149 -14.43 9.29 -9.42
C LEU A 149 -15.86 8.82 -9.11
N TYR A 150 -16.04 7.55 -8.77
CA TYR A 150 -17.35 7.06 -8.30
C TYR A 150 -17.71 7.68 -6.94
N PRO A 151 -19.00 8.00 -6.68
CA PRO A 151 -19.43 8.60 -5.43
C PRO A 151 -19.07 7.79 -4.17
N SER A 152 -18.94 6.46 -4.25
CA SER A 152 -18.56 5.65 -3.09
C SER A 152 -17.15 5.96 -2.56
N PHE A 153 -16.26 6.47 -3.41
CA PHE A 153 -14.89 6.81 -3.00
C PHE A 153 -14.77 8.15 -2.27
N THR A 154 -15.71 9.08 -2.44
CA THR A 154 -15.55 10.44 -1.89
C THR A 154 -15.45 10.42 -0.37
N ASP A 155 -16.37 9.70 0.28
CA ASP A 155 -16.42 9.61 1.73
C ASP A 155 -15.21 8.82 2.27
N ILE A 156 -14.81 7.78 1.54
CA ILE A 156 -13.64 6.95 1.89
C ILE A 156 -12.38 7.80 1.91
N PHE A 157 -12.13 8.58 0.86
CA PHE A 157 -10.92 9.40 0.75
C PHE A 157 -10.93 10.62 1.66
N ALA A 158 -12.07 11.29 1.81
CA ALA A 158 -12.19 12.50 2.63
C ALA A 158 -11.74 12.28 4.08
N LEU A 159 -11.97 11.08 4.64
CA LEU A 159 -11.55 10.71 5.99
C LEU A 159 -10.02 10.59 6.16
N HIS A 160 -9.27 10.41 5.07
CA HIS A 160 -7.85 10.09 5.10
C HIS A 160 -6.94 11.21 4.56
N PHE A 161 -7.54 12.31 4.09
CA PHE A 161 -6.81 13.47 3.56
C PHE A 161 -5.84 14.12 4.54
N GLN A 162 -6.11 14.06 5.84
CA GLN A 162 -5.22 14.57 6.90
C GLN A 162 -3.86 13.86 6.96
N THR A 163 -3.77 12.65 6.40
CA THR A 163 -2.54 11.85 6.32
C THR A 163 -1.97 11.75 4.91
N THR A 164 -2.61 12.39 3.92
CA THR A 164 -2.16 12.36 2.53
C THR A 164 -0.90 13.18 2.37
N ARG A 165 0.16 12.54 1.87
CA ARG A 165 1.45 13.16 1.57
C ARG A 165 1.65 13.35 0.07
N THR A 166 1.19 12.39 -0.73
CA THR A 166 1.21 12.46 -2.18
C THR A 166 -0.22 12.35 -2.70
N LEU A 167 -0.62 13.24 -3.59
CA LEU A 167 -1.86 13.15 -4.34
C LEU A 167 -1.55 13.21 -5.83
N VAL A 168 -2.03 12.21 -6.55
CA VAL A 168 -2.03 12.14 -8.01
C VAL A 168 -3.49 12.13 -8.47
N VAL A 169 -3.83 13.01 -9.40
CA VAL A 169 -5.18 13.07 -9.97
C VAL A 169 -5.06 12.96 -11.48
N ASP A 170 -5.43 11.78 -11.97
CA ASP A 170 -5.35 11.41 -13.37
C ASP A 170 -6.67 11.63 -14.08
N PHE A 171 -6.58 11.80 -15.40
CA PHE A 171 -7.72 11.88 -16.29
C PHE A 171 -8.68 13.04 -16.02
N LEU A 172 -8.20 14.13 -15.39
CA LEU A 172 -9.02 15.32 -15.14
C LEU A 172 -9.52 15.93 -16.46
N SER A 173 -10.83 16.18 -16.56
CA SER A 173 -11.38 16.93 -17.71
C SER A 173 -11.37 18.43 -17.43
N MET A 174 -11.76 18.79 -16.20
CA MET A 174 -11.92 20.15 -15.68
C MET A 174 -11.59 20.16 -14.18
N ILE A 175 -11.18 21.31 -13.63
CA ILE A 175 -10.74 21.42 -12.24
C ILE A 175 -11.90 21.26 -11.25
N GLU A 176 -13.11 21.56 -11.69
CA GLU A 176 -14.30 21.53 -10.86
C GLU A 176 -14.72 20.10 -10.51
N GLU A 177 -14.29 19.10 -11.29
CA GLU A 177 -14.53 17.70 -10.94
C GLU A 177 -13.93 17.39 -9.55
N ILE A 178 -12.70 17.85 -9.27
CA ILE A 178 -12.09 17.61 -7.96
C ILE A 178 -12.63 18.56 -6.88
N THR A 179 -12.86 19.83 -7.19
CA THR A 179 -13.35 20.79 -6.17
C THR A 179 -14.81 20.52 -5.78
N ASN A 180 -15.64 20.00 -6.69
CA ASN A 180 -17.02 19.62 -6.36
C ASN A 180 -17.08 18.36 -5.50
N LEU A 181 -16.22 17.38 -5.77
CA LEU A 181 -16.12 16.17 -4.94
C LEU A 181 -15.51 16.46 -3.58
N PHE A 182 -14.55 17.38 -3.53
CA PHE A 182 -13.83 17.75 -2.32
C PHE A 182 -13.82 19.29 -2.16
N PRO A 183 -14.88 19.88 -1.58
CA PRO A 183 -15.03 21.34 -1.47
C PRO A 183 -13.90 22.06 -0.72
N ASN A 184 -13.24 21.36 0.20
CA ASN A 184 -12.11 21.87 0.98
C ASN A 184 -10.76 21.46 0.37
N PHE A 185 -10.72 21.06 -0.91
CA PHE A 185 -9.47 20.82 -1.61
C PHE A 185 -8.72 22.14 -1.84
N PRO A 186 -7.39 22.19 -1.58
CA PRO A 186 -6.53 21.19 -0.94
C PRO A 186 -6.40 21.33 0.59
N GLN A 187 -7.09 22.28 1.23
CA GLN A 187 -6.99 22.60 2.67
C GLN A 187 -7.13 21.38 3.61
N SER A 188 -7.91 20.37 3.20
CA SER A 188 -8.06 19.11 3.94
C SER A 188 -6.79 18.25 4.00
N MET A 189 -5.71 18.62 3.31
CA MET A 189 -4.46 17.88 3.19
C MET A 189 -3.25 18.69 3.71
N PRO A 190 -3.17 18.98 5.01
CA PRO A 190 -2.09 19.80 5.58
C PRO A 190 -0.69 19.18 5.46
N THR A 191 -0.60 17.85 5.26
CA THR A 191 0.65 17.11 5.13
C THR A 191 1.10 16.91 3.68
N LEU A 192 0.38 17.47 2.72
CA LEU A 192 0.65 17.28 1.29
C LEU A 192 2.01 17.87 0.91
N ARG A 193 2.86 17.04 0.31
CA ARG A 193 4.20 17.41 -0.17
C ARG A 193 4.38 17.18 -1.66
N SER A 194 3.59 16.31 -2.27
CA SER A 194 3.67 15.98 -3.68
C SER A 194 2.29 16.06 -4.30
N LEU A 195 2.14 16.89 -5.32
CA LEU A 195 0.90 17.03 -6.07
C LEU A 195 1.15 16.81 -7.56
N GLU A 196 0.36 15.93 -8.16
CA GLU A 196 0.35 15.68 -9.59
C GLU A 196 -1.08 15.80 -10.13
N LEU A 197 -1.26 16.65 -11.14
CA LEU A 197 -2.54 16.82 -11.85
C LEU A 197 -2.33 16.55 -13.33
N VAL A 198 -3.05 15.56 -13.86
CA VAL A 198 -2.94 15.13 -15.26
C VAL A 198 -4.28 15.26 -15.95
N ARG A 199 -4.33 16.14 -16.94
CA ARG A 199 -5.52 16.38 -17.76
C ARG A 199 -5.66 15.33 -18.87
N LYS A 200 -6.89 14.86 -19.12
CA LYS A 200 -7.24 13.92 -20.20
C LYS A 200 -7.33 14.56 -21.61
N GLY A 201 -7.12 15.88 -21.71
CA GLY A 201 -7.43 16.68 -22.89
C GLY A 201 -8.89 17.15 -22.95
N GLY A 202 -9.18 18.21 -23.71
CA GLY A 202 -10.51 18.82 -23.80
C GLY A 202 -10.45 20.32 -24.12
N VAL A 203 -11.59 20.95 -24.39
CA VAL A 203 -11.67 22.37 -24.81
C VAL A 203 -11.94 23.32 -23.64
N ASP A 204 -12.57 22.82 -22.56
CA ASP A 204 -13.19 23.68 -21.53
C ASP A 204 -12.46 23.60 -20.18
N TRP A 205 -11.23 24.13 -20.10
CA TRP A 205 -10.57 24.32 -18.80
C TRP A 205 -10.76 25.76 -18.33
N ASP A 206 -11.53 25.96 -17.26
CA ASP A 206 -11.73 27.28 -16.69
C ASP A 206 -10.49 27.71 -15.88
N GLN A 207 -9.78 28.72 -16.38
CA GLN A 207 -8.61 29.29 -15.71
C GLN A 207 -8.98 30.29 -14.61
N SER A 208 -10.25 30.71 -14.53
CA SER A 208 -10.73 31.65 -13.51
C SER A 208 -10.86 30.99 -12.12
N ILE A 209 -10.97 29.66 -12.08
CA ILE A 209 -11.08 28.88 -10.85
C ILE A 209 -9.69 28.42 -10.44
N ASP A 210 -9.15 29.07 -9.42
CA ASP A 210 -7.89 28.70 -8.79
C ASP A 210 -8.16 28.01 -7.44
N PRO A 211 -8.07 26.67 -7.39
CA PRO A 211 -8.42 25.90 -6.19
C PRO A 211 -7.40 26.06 -5.06
N PHE A 212 -6.25 26.69 -5.29
CA PHE A 212 -5.18 26.82 -4.31
C PHE A 212 -5.12 28.20 -3.66
N GLN A 213 -6.00 29.15 -4.02
CA GLN A 213 -5.99 30.52 -3.47
C GLN A 213 -5.98 30.58 -1.94
N SER A 214 -6.64 29.62 -1.28
CA SER A 214 -6.86 29.62 0.16
C SER A 214 -5.88 28.73 0.93
N PHE A 215 -4.92 28.10 0.25
CA PHE A 215 -3.94 27.22 0.87
C PHE A 215 -2.71 27.06 -0.02
N VAL A 216 -1.55 27.44 0.53
CA VAL A 216 -0.24 27.22 -0.08
C VAL A 216 0.38 26.02 0.64
N PRO A 217 0.30 24.80 0.09
CA PRO A 217 0.91 23.64 0.73
C PRO A 217 2.43 23.81 0.74
N ALA A 218 3.11 23.22 1.73
CA ALA A 218 4.56 23.06 1.70
C ALA A 218 4.95 21.97 0.68
N LEU A 219 4.65 22.21 -0.60
CA LEU A 219 4.92 21.27 -1.68
C LEU A 219 6.42 21.19 -1.94
N GLU A 220 6.93 19.96 -1.95
CA GLU A 220 8.27 19.60 -2.39
C GLU A 220 8.26 19.19 -3.86
N ARG A 221 7.14 18.65 -4.37
CA ARG A 221 7.00 18.19 -5.75
C ARG A 221 5.69 18.64 -6.36
N LEU A 222 5.77 19.22 -7.55
CA LEU A 222 4.61 19.70 -8.30
C LEU A 222 4.73 19.23 -9.76
N ARG A 223 3.74 18.48 -10.21
CA ARG A 223 3.66 17.97 -11.59
C ARG A 223 2.32 18.38 -12.19
N LEU A 224 2.35 19.19 -13.23
CA LEU A 224 1.17 19.65 -13.95
C LEU A 224 1.27 19.20 -15.40
N SER A 225 0.32 18.41 -15.87
CA SER A 225 0.30 17.92 -17.26
C SER A 225 -1.02 18.27 -17.92
N GLY A 226 -1.00 19.23 -18.84
CA GLY A 226 -2.19 19.82 -19.44
C GLY A 226 -3.04 20.60 -18.42
N VAL A 227 -2.42 21.14 -17.36
CA VAL A 227 -3.07 21.96 -16.32
C VAL A 227 -2.27 23.26 -16.20
N PRO A 228 -2.93 24.44 -16.12
CA PRO A 228 -2.22 25.71 -16.05
C PRO A 228 -1.49 25.86 -14.71
N LEU A 229 -0.37 26.58 -14.74
CA LEU A 229 0.30 27.01 -13.52
C LEU A 229 -0.50 28.16 -12.88
N TYR A 230 -1.26 27.85 -11.82
CA TYR A 230 -2.09 28.82 -11.13
C TYR A 230 -1.28 29.91 -10.42
N PRO A 231 -1.76 31.17 -10.38
CA PRO A 231 -1.07 32.28 -9.70
C PRO A 231 -0.78 32.01 -8.22
N SER A 232 -1.69 31.35 -7.51
CA SER A 232 -1.54 30.93 -6.11
C SER A 232 -0.34 30.00 -5.87
N LEU A 233 0.05 29.21 -6.87
CA LEU A 233 1.19 28.30 -6.79
C LEU A 233 2.53 29.00 -7.02
N LEU A 234 2.51 30.23 -7.57
CA LEU A 234 3.74 30.99 -7.83
C LEU A 234 4.47 31.40 -6.54
N GLY A 235 3.77 31.44 -5.41
CA GLY A 235 4.34 31.75 -4.09
C GLY A 235 4.95 30.54 -3.36
N LEU A 236 5.05 29.38 -4.01
CA LEU A 236 5.75 28.23 -3.44
C LEU A 236 7.26 28.50 -3.39
N GLU A 237 7.91 28.21 -2.26
CA GLU A 237 9.36 28.36 -2.07
C GLU A 237 10.06 27.04 -1.68
N THR A 238 9.27 26.01 -1.35
CA THR A 238 9.76 24.72 -0.83
C THR A 238 9.97 23.68 -1.92
N LEU A 239 9.81 24.05 -3.19
CA LEU A 239 9.77 23.09 -4.29
C LEU A 239 11.15 22.55 -4.62
N THR A 240 11.26 21.23 -4.72
CA THR A 240 12.49 20.47 -5.07
C THR A 240 12.39 19.85 -6.45
N GLU A 241 11.20 19.40 -6.86
CA GLU A 241 10.95 18.92 -8.21
C GLU A 241 9.75 19.64 -8.82
N PHE A 242 9.95 20.20 -10.01
CA PHE A 242 8.91 20.82 -10.80
C PHE A 242 8.78 20.12 -12.14
N THR A 243 7.57 19.83 -12.57
CA THR A 243 7.30 19.40 -13.95
C THR A 243 6.06 20.10 -14.44
N ILE A 244 6.18 20.73 -15.60
CA ILE A 244 5.03 21.30 -16.30
C ILE A 244 5.06 20.82 -17.75
N ARG A 245 3.94 20.24 -18.19
CA ARG A 245 3.66 19.94 -19.58
C ARG A 245 2.48 20.78 -20.01
N ASP A 246 2.77 21.96 -20.52
CA ASP A 246 1.76 22.94 -20.87
C ASP A 246 1.76 23.16 -22.38
N LEU A 247 0.85 22.43 -23.03
CA LEU A 247 0.70 22.45 -24.47
C LEU A 247 -0.53 23.25 -24.92
N GLN A 248 -1.27 23.82 -23.97
CA GLN A 248 -2.61 24.37 -24.21
C GLN A 248 -2.80 25.76 -23.60
N PHE A 249 -2.02 26.11 -22.59
CA PHE A 249 -2.07 27.40 -21.94
C PHE A 249 -0.80 28.17 -22.32
N ASN A 250 -0.99 29.40 -22.80
CA ASN A 250 0.12 30.27 -23.18
C ASN A 250 0.77 30.82 -21.90
N LEU A 251 1.55 29.99 -21.21
CA LEU A 251 2.31 30.40 -20.03
C LEU A 251 3.42 31.36 -20.48
N HIS A 252 3.37 32.60 -19.99
CA HIS A 252 4.39 33.58 -20.30
C HIS A 252 5.74 33.18 -19.67
N LEU A 253 6.81 33.23 -20.47
CA LEU A 253 8.13 32.77 -20.05
C LEU A 253 8.63 33.52 -18.80
N ASP A 254 8.36 34.83 -18.70
CA ASP A 254 8.81 35.61 -17.54
C ASP A 254 8.12 35.17 -16.24
N THR A 255 6.87 34.73 -16.31
CA THR A 255 6.16 34.18 -15.14
C THR A 255 6.81 32.88 -14.69
N LEU A 256 7.14 32.01 -15.64
CA LEU A 256 7.83 30.76 -15.36
C LEU A 256 9.23 30.98 -14.79
N LEU A 257 9.99 31.90 -15.37
CA LEU A 257 11.34 32.24 -14.91
C LEU A 257 11.29 32.85 -13.50
N GLY A 258 10.39 33.80 -13.25
CA GLY A 258 10.21 34.39 -11.92
C GLY A 258 9.80 33.34 -10.87
N PHE A 259 8.94 32.40 -11.24
CA PHE A 259 8.59 31.27 -10.39
C PHE A 259 9.78 30.37 -10.05
N MET A 260 10.60 30.03 -11.06
CA MET A 260 11.80 29.21 -10.85
C MET A 260 12.86 29.95 -10.02
N GLU A 261 13.06 31.25 -10.26
CA GLU A 261 13.98 32.09 -9.49
C GLU A 261 13.59 32.18 -8.01
N GLY A 262 12.28 32.22 -7.71
CA GLY A 262 11.77 32.19 -6.33
C GLY A 262 11.98 30.85 -5.61
N ASN A 263 12.16 29.74 -6.35
CA ASN A 263 12.34 28.40 -5.78
C ASN A 263 13.82 28.02 -5.71
N HIS A 264 14.54 28.56 -4.71
CA HIS A 264 15.96 28.28 -4.51
C HIS A 264 16.28 26.81 -4.13
N SER A 265 15.26 26.05 -3.69
CA SER A 265 15.40 24.63 -3.34
C SER A 265 15.21 23.69 -4.53
N LEU A 266 14.99 24.22 -5.74
CA LEU A 266 14.65 23.43 -6.91
C LEU A 266 15.87 22.63 -7.41
N GLU A 267 15.77 21.30 -7.33
CA GLU A 267 16.83 20.37 -7.76
C GLU A 267 16.59 19.86 -9.19
N ARG A 268 15.31 19.72 -9.59
CA ARG A 268 14.91 19.18 -10.90
C ARG A 268 13.74 19.97 -11.46
N ALA A 269 13.88 20.39 -12.72
CA ALA A 269 12.81 21.02 -13.48
C ALA A 269 12.68 20.35 -14.85
N THR A 270 11.47 19.92 -15.20
CA THR A 270 11.13 19.36 -16.51
C THR A 270 10.06 20.23 -17.14
N LEU A 271 10.37 20.85 -18.28
CA LEU A 271 9.48 21.78 -18.98
C LEU A 271 9.18 21.21 -20.37
N ASP A 272 7.91 20.97 -20.66
CA ASP A 272 7.43 20.60 -21.99
C ASP A 272 6.36 21.62 -22.39
N LEU A 273 6.77 22.63 -23.14
CA LEU A 273 5.99 23.83 -23.41
C LEU A 273 5.94 24.09 -24.92
N TYR A 274 4.79 24.50 -25.43
CA TYR A 274 4.70 25.09 -26.77
C TYR A 274 4.72 26.61 -26.66
N PHE A 275 5.78 27.23 -27.18
CA PHE A 275 5.81 28.68 -27.36
C PHE A 275 5.12 29.00 -28.69
N THR A 276 4.10 29.86 -28.66
CA THR A 276 3.56 30.48 -29.87
C THR A 276 4.32 31.79 -30.12
N ASP A 277 4.79 31.97 -31.36
CA ASP A 277 5.55 33.16 -31.82
C ASP A 277 4.76 34.47 -31.72
#